data_AF-A0A9Q4DGT9-F1
#
_entry.id   AF-A0A9Q4DGT9-F1
#
_cell.length_a   1.000
_cell.length_b   1.000
_cell.length_c   1.000
_cell.angle_alpha   90.00
_cell.angle_beta   90.00
_cell.angle_gamma   90.00
#
_symmetry.space_group_name_H-M   'P 1'
#
loop_
_entity.id
_entity.type
_entity.pdbx_description
1 polymer ?
#
loop_
_entity_poly.entity_id
_entity_poly.type
_entity_poly.pdbx_seq_one_letter_code
_entity_poly.pdbx_strand_id
1 'polypeptide(L)'
;MFSDFLQVIQQKLTVFSPFLEQEVIVKGNLFSQNQKKVSDFIQEIIHTAQLLSQQTTEDYADFYATKLLRQFDALNHAVFMLEKADLSAREVFTTSFSFPKNIHALPPARRLNEYRKALRALNEKISWLLEKSYTATNDAEKNTWQLQIEETEYRKMKCQKAIEELEEKLSKI
;
A
#
# COMPACT_ATOMS: atom_id res chain seq x y z
N MET A 1 -37.71 -1.25 15.87
CA MET A 1 -36.70 -0.40 15.19
C MET A 1 -35.28 -0.76 15.67
N PHE A 2 -34.86 -2.01 15.53
CA PHE A 2 -33.48 -2.46 15.81
C PHE A 2 -32.79 -3.06 14.58
N SER A 3 -33.56 -3.33 13.52
CA SER A 3 -33.07 -3.83 12.23
C SER A 3 -32.11 -2.86 11.56
N ASP A 4 -32.34 -1.56 11.72
CA ASP A 4 -31.51 -0.51 11.12
C ASP A 4 -30.10 -0.45 11.72
N PHE A 5 -29.98 -0.62 13.05
CA PHE A 5 -28.68 -0.61 13.74
C PHE A 5 -27.77 -1.75 13.25
N LEU A 6 -28.28 -2.99 13.23
CA LEU A 6 -27.50 -4.13 12.77
C LEU A 6 -27.13 -4.02 11.28
N GLN A 7 -28.05 -3.51 10.47
CA GLN A 7 -27.80 -3.27 9.05
C GLN A 7 -26.69 -2.22 8.83
N VAL A 8 -26.69 -1.13 9.60
CA VAL A 8 -25.63 -0.12 9.57
C VAL A 8 -24.28 -0.70 9.99
N ILE A 9 -24.25 -1.54 11.04
CA ILE A 9 -23.00 -2.22 11.46
C ILE A 9 -22.50 -3.14 10.36
N GLN A 10 -23.36 -3.98 9.78
CA GLN A 10 -22.98 -4.86 8.67
C GLN A 10 -22.44 -4.06 7.47
N GLN A 11 -23.10 -2.94 7.12
CA GLN A 11 -22.64 -2.05 6.06
C GLN A 11 -21.25 -1.48 6.37
N LYS A 12 -20.98 -1.05 7.61
CA LYS A 12 -19.65 -0.55 8.00
C LYS A 12 -18.58 -1.64 7.94
N LEU A 13 -18.92 -2.89 8.22
CA LEU A 13 -17.99 -4.02 8.16
C LEU A 13 -17.64 -4.44 6.73
N THR A 14 -18.37 -3.98 5.71
CA THR A 14 -18.03 -4.26 4.30
C THR A 14 -16.66 -3.73 3.89
N VAL A 15 -16.09 -2.76 4.61
CA VAL A 15 -14.72 -2.27 4.39
C VAL A 15 -13.68 -3.40 4.50
N PHE A 16 -13.97 -4.47 5.24
CA PHE A 16 -13.10 -5.63 5.42
C PHE A 16 -13.28 -6.74 4.38
N SER A 17 -14.24 -6.59 3.45
CA SER A 17 -14.55 -7.59 2.41
C SER A 17 -13.34 -8.04 1.57
N PRO A 18 -12.36 -7.17 1.23
CA PRO A 18 -11.17 -7.61 0.49
C PRO A 18 -10.26 -8.57 1.27
N PHE A 19 -10.42 -8.64 2.60
CA PHE A 19 -9.49 -9.32 3.50
C PHE A 19 -10.07 -10.56 4.17
N LEU A 20 -11.30 -10.97 3.82
CA LEU A 20 -12.08 -11.99 4.56
C LEU A 20 -11.32 -13.29 4.83
N GLU A 21 -10.55 -13.78 3.85
CA GLU A 21 -9.81 -15.03 3.96
C GLU A 21 -8.42 -14.89 4.58
N GLN A 22 -7.97 -13.66 4.85
CA GLN A 22 -6.66 -13.41 5.42
C GLN A 22 -6.68 -13.67 6.93
N GLU A 23 -5.66 -14.36 7.43
CA GLU A 23 -5.45 -14.52 8.87
C GLU A 23 -4.78 -13.27 9.45
N VAL A 24 -5.32 -12.77 10.56
CA VAL A 24 -4.78 -11.65 11.30
C VAL A 24 -4.59 -11.97 12.77
N ILE A 25 -3.59 -11.33 13.36
CA ILE A 25 -3.38 -11.35 14.80
C ILE A 25 -3.91 -10.04 15.37
N VAL A 26 -5.00 -10.12 16.13
CA VAL A 26 -5.55 -9.01 16.90
C VAL A 26 -5.12 -9.17 18.36
N LYS A 27 -4.40 -8.18 18.90
CA LYS A 27 -3.91 -8.22 20.28
C LYS A 27 -4.98 -7.71 21.25
N GLY A 28 -5.22 -8.46 22.32
CA GLY A 28 -6.08 -8.08 23.45
C GLY A 28 -7.27 -9.00 23.67
N ASN A 29 -7.85 -8.98 24.87
CA ASN A 29 -8.96 -9.86 25.28
C ASN A 29 -10.33 -9.38 24.74
N LEU A 30 -10.36 -8.89 23.50
CA LEU A 30 -11.56 -8.32 22.85
C LEU A 30 -12.33 -9.37 22.05
N PHE A 31 -11.62 -10.40 21.60
CA PHE A 31 -12.13 -11.52 20.81
C PHE A 31 -11.89 -12.84 21.53
N SER A 32 -12.58 -13.90 21.10
CA SER A 32 -12.43 -15.22 21.71
C SER A 32 -11.05 -15.85 21.46
N GLN A 33 -10.39 -15.49 20.35
CA GLN A 33 -9.00 -15.84 20.07
C GLN A 33 -8.29 -14.67 19.41
N ASN A 34 -6.97 -14.61 19.60
CA ASN A 34 -6.16 -13.50 19.09
C ASN A 34 -5.71 -13.71 17.64
N GLN A 35 -5.83 -14.90 17.07
CA GLN A 35 -5.45 -15.20 15.69
C GLN A 35 -6.57 -15.99 15.02
N LYS A 36 -7.20 -15.41 14.00
CA LYS A 36 -8.26 -16.00 13.17
C LYS A 36 -8.33 -15.33 11.81
N LYS A 37 -9.21 -15.79 10.93
CA LYS A 37 -9.54 -15.08 9.69
C LYS A 37 -10.30 -13.79 9.99
N VAL A 38 -10.15 -12.79 9.13
CA VAL A 38 -10.91 -11.53 9.20
C VAL A 38 -12.42 -11.80 9.20
N SER A 39 -12.90 -12.79 8.43
CA SER A 39 -14.31 -13.20 8.43
C SER A 39 -14.82 -13.66 9.81
N ASP A 40 -14.00 -14.39 10.58
CA ASP A 40 -14.35 -14.84 11.93
C ASP A 40 -14.44 -13.66 12.91
N PHE A 41 -13.52 -12.70 12.81
CA PHE A 41 -13.57 -11.47 13.61
C PHE A 41 -14.82 -10.63 13.30
N ILE A 42 -15.21 -10.53 12.04
CA ILE A 42 -16.45 -9.85 11.61
C ILE A 42 -17.68 -10.53 12.25
N GLN A 43 -17.73 -11.86 12.28
CA GLN A 43 -18.84 -12.58 12.92
C GLN A 43 -18.93 -12.27 14.43
N GLU A 44 -17.80 -12.18 15.12
CA GLU A 44 -17.76 -11.81 16.55
C GLU A 44 -18.21 -10.36 16.79
N ILE A 45 -17.89 -9.43 15.88
CA ILE A 45 -18.37 -8.03 15.94
C ILE A 45 -19.89 -7.99 15.74
N ILE A 46 -20.41 -8.70 14.75
CA ILE A 46 -21.86 -8.80 14.49
C ILE A 46 -22.57 -9.39 15.70
N HIS A 47 -22.01 -10.44 16.31
CA HIS A 47 -22.57 -11.04 17.51
C HIS A 47 -22.57 -10.05 18.69
N THR A 48 -21.51 -9.27 18.86
CA THR A 48 -21.44 -8.22 19.90
C THR A 48 -22.47 -7.11 19.66
N ALA A 49 -22.71 -6.71 18.40
CA ALA A 49 -23.75 -5.77 18.05
C ALA A 49 -25.17 -6.32 18.29
N GLN A 50 -25.38 -7.62 18.05
CA GLN A 50 -26.65 -8.30 18.38
C GLN A 50 -26.90 -8.28 19.89
N LEU A 51 -25.89 -8.64 20.69
CA LEU A 51 -25.99 -8.56 22.15
C LEU A 51 -26.32 -7.14 22.59
N LEU A 52 -25.61 -6.12 22.09
CA LEU A 52 -25.89 -4.71 22.40
C LEU A 52 -27.35 -4.34 22.10
N SER A 53 -27.89 -4.76 20.94
CA SER A 53 -29.26 -4.43 20.53
C SER A 53 -30.36 -5.05 21.41
N GLN A 54 -30.01 -6.07 22.20
CA GLN A 54 -30.94 -6.78 23.09
C GLN A 54 -30.82 -6.31 24.56
N GLN A 55 -29.89 -5.40 24.86
CA GLN A 55 -29.67 -4.97 26.24
C GLN A 55 -30.80 -4.05 26.72
N THR A 56 -31.22 -4.28 27.96
CA THR A 56 -32.24 -3.50 28.67
C THR A 56 -31.66 -2.70 29.84
N THR A 57 -30.39 -2.91 30.13
CA THR A 57 -29.67 -2.36 31.29
C THR A 57 -28.51 -1.49 30.78
N GLU A 58 -28.39 -0.29 31.36
CA GLU A 58 -27.44 0.72 30.91
C GLU A 58 -25.98 0.25 31.04
N ASP A 59 -25.63 -0.36 32.16
CA ASP A 59 -24.27 -0.88 32.41
C ASP A 59 -23.82 -1.92 31.37
N TYR A 60 -24.72 -2.83 30.99
CA TYR A 60 -24.43 -3.84 29.98
C TYR A 60 -24.41 -3.24 28.58
N ALA A 61 -25.29 -2.27 28.29
CA ALA A 61 -25.27 -1.54 27.03
C ALA A 61 -23.95 -0.79 26.85
N ASP A 62 -23.46 -0.09 27.88
CA ASP A 62 -22.17 0.62 27.85
C ASP A 62 -20.99 -0.34 27.66
N PHE A 63 -21.01 -1.48 28.38
CA PHE A 63 -20.00 -2.52 28.21
C PHE A 63 -19.93 -3.05 26.77
N TYR A 64 -21.08 -3.44 26.19
CA TYR A 64 -21.10 -3.98 24.83
C TYR A 64 -20.83 -2.91 23.77
N ALA A 65 -21.25 -1.66 23.96
CA ALA A 65 -20.91 -0.55 23.08
C ALA A 65 -19.40 -0.29 23.07
N THR A 66 -18.78 -0.21 24.26
CA THR A 66 -17.34 -0.06 24.41
C THR A 66 -16.58 -1.22 23.78
N LYS A 67 -17.05 -2.46 24.01
CA LYS A 67 -16.45 -3.65 23.41
C LYS A 67 -16.54 -3.62 21.89
N LEU A 68 -17.71 -3.26 21.33
CA LEU A 68 -17.94 -3.19 19.89
C LEU A 68 -17.00 -2.21 19.19
N LEU A 69 -16.84 -1.01 19.76
CA LEU A 69 -15.90 0.00 19.25
C LEU A 69 -14.46 -0.53 19.26
N ARG A 70 -14.03 -1.08 20.39
CA ARG A 70 -12.66 -1.63 20.53
C ARG A 70 -12.41 -2.79 19.57
N GLN A 71 -13.39 -3.66 19.34
CA GLN A 71 -13.27 -4.74 18.37
C GLN A 71 -13.11 -4.21 16.94
N PHE A 72 -13.89 -3.20 16.56
CA PHE A 72 -13.79 -2.58 15.25
C PHE A 72 -12.40 -1.92 15.04
N ASP A 73 -11.94 -1.13 16.00
CA ASP A 73 -10.66 -0.45 15.93
C ASP A 73 -9.48 -1.44 15.88
N ALA A 74 -9.56 -2.51 16.67
CA ALA A 74 -8.52 -3.53 16.72
C ALA A 74 -8.42 -4.33 15.41
N LEU A 75 -9.57 -4.68 14.79
CA LEU A 75 -9.60 -5.33 13.49
C LEU A 75 -9.10 -4.38 12.39
N ASN A 76 -9.53 -3.11 12.42
CA ASN A 76 -9.09 -2.11 11.46
C ASN A 76 -7.56 -1.90 11.50
N HIS A 77 -6.99 -1.82 12.70
CA HIS A 77 -5.54 -1.74 12.87
C HIS A 77 -4.84 -3.01 12.36
N ALA A 78 -5.39 -4.20 12.61
CA ALA A 78 -4.79 -5.45 12.15
C ALA A 78 -4.78 -5.55 10.61
N VAL A 79 -5.88 -5.18 9.97
CA VAL A 79 -6.00 -5.13 8.49
C VAL A 79 -5.06 -4.07 7.90
N PHE A 80 -4.99 -2.88 8.50
CA PHE A 80 -4.04 -1.85 8.06
C PHE A 80 -2.58 -2.32 8.16
N MET A 81 -2.24 -3.11 9.17
CA MET A 81 -0.91 -3.71 9.29
C MET A 81 -0.66 -4.81 8.25
N LEU A 82 -1.67 -5.58 7.84
CA LEU A 82 -1.56 -6.50 6.70
C LEU A 82 -1.26 -5.75 5.41
N GLU A 83 -2.01 -4.68 5.11
CA GLU A 83 -1.80 -3.87 3.91
C GLU A 83 -0.39 -3.27 3.90
N LYS A 84 0.09 -2.79 5.04
CA LYS A 84 1.47 -2.31 5.18
C LYS A 84 2.51 -3.42 5.02
N ALA A 85 2.24 -4.61 5.55
CA ALA A 85 3.12 -5.76 5.39
C ALA A 85 3.20 -6.17 3.92
N ASP A 86 2.08 -6.20 3.21
CA ASP A 86 2.02 -6.48 1.76
C ASP A 86 2.77 -5.42 0.95
N LEU A 87 2.61 -4.13 1.28
CA LEU A 87 3.38 -3.05 0.67
C LEU A 87 4.89 -3.14 0.97
N SER A 88 5.28 -3.63 2.15
CA SER A 88 6.69 -3.84 2.52
C SER A 88 7.29 -5.11 1.91
N ALA A 89 6.44 -6.08 1.54
CA ALA A 89 6.82 -7.29 0.85
C ALA A 89 6.96 -7.09 -0.67
N ARG A 90 6.44 -5.98 -1.22
CA ARG A 90 6.69 -5.62 -2.62
C ARG A 90 8.17 -5.33 -2.80
N GLU A 91 8.82 -6.16 -3.60
CA GLU A 91 10.19 -5.92 -4.02
C GLU A 91 10.33 -4.50 -4.58
N VAL A 92 11.29 -3.75 -4.03
CA VAL A 92 11.59 -2.39 -4.47
C VAL A 92 12.77 -2.45 -5.43
N PHE A 93 12.68 -1.75 -6.56
CA PHE A 93 13.82 -1.59 -7.45
C PHE A 93 14.98 -0.92 -6.71
N THR A 94 16.13 -1.60 -6.69
CA THR A 94 17.40 -1.05 -6.20
C THR A 94 18.40 -0.99 -7.34
N THR A 95 19.16 0.10 -7.42
CA THR A 95 20.28 0.23 -8.35
C THR A 95 21.59 0.38 -7.58
N SER A 96 22.69 -0.07 -8.17
CA SER A 96 24.04 0.10 -7.61
C SER A 96 24.58 1.53 -7.78
N PHE A 97 23.91 2.37 -8.58
CA PHE A 97 24.32 3.75 -8.81
C PHE A 97 23.97 4.65 -7.62
N SER A 98 24.94 5.46 -7.19
CA SER A 98 24.76 6.54 -6.22
C SER A 98 24.73 7.88 -6.92
N PHE A 99 23.80 8.74 -6.52
CA PHE A 99 23.59 10.07 -7.10
C PHE A 99 23.84 11.17 -6.08
N PRO A 100 24.48 12.28 -6.48
CA PRO A 100 24.67 13.42 -5.60
C PRO A 100 23.34 14.11 -5.31
N LYS A 101 23.20 14.69 -4.11
CA LYS A 101 21.97 15.40 -3.69
C LYS A 101 21.55 16.53 -4.64
N ASN A 102 22.52 17.17 -5.30
CA ASN A 102 22.24 18.24 -6.26
C ASN A 102 23.13 18.10 -7.51
N ILE A 103 22.61 17.41 -8.53
CA ILE A 103 23.28 17.21 -9.83
C ILE A 103 23.51 18.54 -10.56
N HIS A 104 22.61 19.52 -10.40
CA HIS A 104 22.71 20.80 -11.09
C HIS A 104 23.79 21.73 -10.54
N ALA A 105 24.27 21.49 -9.31
CA ALA A 105 25.42 22.21 -8.75
C ALA A 105 26.76 21.74 -9.34
N LEU A 106 26.79 20.62 -10.06
CA LEU A 106 28.02 20.08 -10.63
C LEU A 106 28.47 20.85 -11.89
N PRO A 107 29.79 20.91 -12.15
CA PRO A 107 30.33 21.39 -13.42
C PRO A 107 29.76 20.59 -14.61
N PRO A 108 29.61 21.20 -15.80
CA PRO A 108 28.97 20.57 -16.96
C PRO A 108 29.47 19.16 -17.29
N ALA A 109 30.78 18.93 -17.33
CA ALA A 109 31.35 17.61 -17.63
C ALA A 109 31.00 16.55 -16.56
N ARG A 110 30.99 16.91 -15.28
CA ARG A 110 30.59 16.00 -14.19
C ARG A 110 29.09 15.75 -14.20
N ARG A 111 28.30 16.79 -14.45
CA ARG A 111 26.85 16.70 -14.60
C ARG A 111 26.46 15.75 -15.73
N LEU A 112 27.16 15.81 -16.87
CA LEU A 112 26.95 14.91 -18.00
C LEU A 112 27.19 13.44 -17.61
N ASN A 113 28.27 13.17 -16.86
CA ASN A 113 28.54 11.83 -16.35
C ASN A 113 27.43 11.33 -15.39
N GLU A 114 26.90 12.19 -14.53
CA GLU A 114 25.77 11.84 -13.65
C GLU A 114 24.48 11.58 -14.43
N TYR A 115 24.18 12.34 -15.47
CA TYR A 115 23.03 12.04 -16.34
C TYR A 115 23.19 10.71 -17.07
N ARG A 116 24.40 10.38 -17.57
CA ARG A 116 24.67 9.07 -18.19
C ARG A 116 24.52 7.92 -17.19
N LYS A 117 24.91 8.10 -15.92
CA LYS A 117 24.62 7.13 -14.85
C LYS A 117 23.12 7.00 -14.60
N ALA A 118 22.41 8.12 -14.52
CA ALA A 118 20.96 8.14 -14.32
C ALA A 118 20.22 7.43 -15.46
N LEU A 119 20.69 7.61 -16.70
CA LEU A 119 20.15 6.92 -17.87
C LEU A 119 20.30 5.38 -17.75
N ARG A 120 21.44 4.90 -17.27
CA ARG A 120 21.63 3.45 -17.02
C ARG A 120 20.70 2.95 -15.92
N ALA A 121 20.60 3.67 -14.80
CA ALA A 121 19.67 3.31 -13.71
C ALA A 121 18.21 3.27 -14.17
N LEU A 122 17.80 4.20 -15.05
CA LEU A 122 16.45 4.22 -15.61
C LEU A 122 16.20 3.01 -16.53
N ASN A 123 17.19 2.62 -17.35
CA ASN A 123 17.09 1.41 -18.17
C ASN A 123 17.00 0.14 -17.30
N GLU A 124 17.83 0.02 -16.26
CA GLU A 124 17.75 -1.08 -15.29
C GLU A 124 16.35 -1.16 -14.66
N LYS A 125 15.79 -0.01 -14.27
CA LYS A 125 14.44 0.07 -13.70
C LYS A 125 13.37 -0.39 -14.70
N ILE A 126 13.48 0.02 -15.97
CA ILE A 126 12.53 -0.40 -17.00
C ILE A 126 12.59 -1.92 -17.20
N SER A 127 13.78 -2.51 -17.29
CA SER A 127 13.94 -3.97 -17.38
C SER A 127 13.31 -4.68 -16.19
N TRP A 128 13.58 -4.21 -14.97
CA TRP A 128 12.97 -4.78 -13.76
C TRP A 128 11.44 -4.65 -13.75
N LEU A 129 10.88 -3.50 -14.15
CA LEU A 129 9.43 -3.29 -14.23
C LEU A 129 8.78 -4.21 -15.28
N LEU A 130 9.44 -4.44 -16.42
CA LEU A 130 8.97 -5.37 -17.44
C LEU A 130 8.93 -6.80 -16.89
N GLU A 131 9.99 -7.25 -16.19
CA GLU A 131 10.00 -8.55 -15.52
C GLU A 131 8.83 -8.69 -14.54
N LYS A 132 8.56 -7.67 -13.73
CA LYS A 132 7.40 -7.65 -12.81
C LYS A 132 6.07 -7.72 -13.54
N SER A 133 5.91 -6.97 -14.62
CA SER A 133 4.72 -7.00 -15.46
C SER A 133 4.45 -8.40 -16.04
N TYR A 134 5.50 -9.12 -16.47
CA TYR A 134 5.37 -10.49 -16.97
C TYR A 134 4.93 -11.49 -15.89
N THR A 135 5.35 -11.28 -14.64
CA THR A 135 4.99 -12.15 -13.51
C THR A 135 3.65 -11.80 -12.84
N ALA A 136 3.00 -10.71 -13.26
CA ALA A 136 1.76 -10.25 -12.65
C ALA A 136 0.57 -11.17 -12.97
N THR A 137 -0.18 -11.52 -11.94
CA THR A 137 -1.23 -12.55 -12.04
C THR A 137 -2.63 -11.98 -12.27
N ASN A 138 -2.84 -10.70 -11.98
CA ASN A 138 -4.11 -10.01 -12.17
C ASN A 138 -3.97 -8.73 -13.00
N ASP A 139 -5.07 -8.31 -13.63
CA ASP A 139 -5.06 -7.17 -14.55
C ASP A 139 -4.84 -5.82 -13.85
N ALA A 140 -5.21 -5.71 -12.56
CA ALA A 140 -4.96 -4.51 -11.76
C ALA A 140 -3.47 -4.27 -11.51
N GLU A 141 -2.71 -5.33 -11.18
CA GLU A 141 -1.27 -5.30 -11.06
C GLU A 141 -0.59 -5.01 -12.40
N LYS A 142 -1.02 -5.66 -13.48
CA LYS A 142 -0.51 -5.38 -14.83
C LYS A 142 -0.66 -3.92 -15.21
N ASN A 143 -1.84 -3.34 -15.00
CA ASN A 143 -2.09 -1.92 -15.24
C ASN A 143 -1.19 -1.02 -14.38
N THR A 144 -0.98 -1.40 -13.12
CA THR A 144 -0.07 -0.65 -12.22
C THR A 144 1.37 -0.68 -12.72
N TRP A 145 1.88 -1.84 -13.15
CA TRP A 145 3.22 -1.97 -13.72
C TRP A 145 3.36 -1.20 -15.03
N GLN A 146 2.35 -1.26 -15.90
CA GLN A 146 2.33 -0.53 -17.16
C GLN A 146 2.44 0.99 -16.96
N LEU A 147 1.68 1.56 -16.02
CA LEU A 147 1.77 2.98 -15.67
C LEU A 147 3.18 3.36 -15.17
N GLN A 148 3.82 2.50 -14.36
CA GLN A 148 5.17 2.74 -13.88
C GLN A 148 6.22 2.67 -14.99
N ILE A 149 6.04 1.78 -15.98
CA ILE A 149 6.90 1.68 -17.16
C ILE A 149 6.81 2.98 -17.96
N GLU A 150 5.59 3.43 -18.27
CA GLU A 150 5.34 4.65 -19.05
C GLU A 150 5.95 5.89 -18.37
N GLU A 151 5.76 6.02 -17.05
CA GLU A 151 6.36 7.10 -16.28
C GLU A 151 7.90 7.04 -16.32
N THR A 152 8.48 5.84 -16.21
CA THR A 152 9.94 5.67 -16.21
C THR A 152 10.54 5.93 -17.60
N GLU A 153 9.86 5.52 -18.69
CA GLU A 153 10.24 5.86 -20.07
C GLU A 153 10.16 7.37 -20.33
N TYR A 154 9.13 8.06 -19.82
CA TYR A 154 9.04 9.52 -19.91
C TYR A 154 10.24 10.20 -19.23
N ARG A 155 10.63 9.73 -18.04
CA ARG A 155 11.81 10.25 -17.31
C ARG A 155 13.11 9.98 -18.07
N LYS A 156 13.24 8.81 -18.70
CA LYS A 156 14.37 8.44 -19.56
C LYS A 156 14.48 9.36 -20.77
N MET A 157 13.39 9.64 -21.47
CA MET A 157 13.34 10.60 -22.57
C MET A 157 13.82 11.99 -22.13
N LYS A 158 13.36 12.47 -20.97
CA LYS A 158 13.82 13.77 -20.41
C LYS A 158 15.30 13.77 -20.08
N CYS A 159 15.82 12.67 -19.54
CA CYS A 159 17.24 12.50 -19.24
C CYS A 159 18.09 12.53 -20.52
N GLN A 160 17.68 11.82 -21.57
CA GLN A 160 18.35 11.81 -22.87
C GLN A 160 18.41 13.21 -23.48
N LYS A 161 17.29 13.94 -23.49
CA LYS A 161 17.27 15.33 -23.96
C LYS A 161 18.24 16.23 -23.17
N ALA A 162 18.32 16.07 -21.85
CA ALA A 162 19.25 16.84 -21.02
C ALA A 162 20.72 16.49 -21.29
N ILE A 163 21.01 15.24 -21.65
CA ILE A 163 22.35 14.79 -22.09
C ILE A 163 22.71 15.48 -23.41
N GLU A 164 21.83 15.38 -24.41
CA GLU A 164 22.03 15.97 -25.74
C GLU A 164 22.29 17.48 -25.67
N GLU A 165 21.43 18.21 -24.96
CA GLU A 165 21.58 19.67 -24.78
C GLU A 165 22.89 20.05 -24.06
N LEU A 166 23.37 19.22 -23.15
CA LEU A 166 24.59 19.48 -22.39
C LEU A 166 25.84 19.12 -23.19
N GLU A 167 25.79 18.06 -23.99
CA GLU A 167 26.84 17.67 -24.94
C GLU A 167 27.03 18.73 -26.01
N GLU A 168 25.94 19.27 -26.56
CA GLU A 168 25.99 20.36 -27.55
C GLU A 168 26.60 21.64 -26.97
N LYS A 169 26.31 21.96 -25.71
CA LYS A 169 26.92 23.11 -25.03
C LYS A 169 28.42 22.90 -24.80
N LEU A 170 28.81 21.69 -24.45
CA LEU A 170 30.21 21.34 -24.18
C LEU A 170 31.07 21.28 -25.44
N SER A 171 30.49 20.99 -26.61
CA SER A 171 31.22 20.95 -27.89
C SER A 171 31.43 22.33 -28.52
N LYS A 172 30.71 23.35 -28.04
CA LYS A 172 30.81 24.76 -28.47
C LYS A 172 31.77 25.59 -27.62
N ILE A 173 32.42 24.98 -26.62
CA ILE A 173 33.42 25.57 -25.72
C ILE A 173 34.79 25.00 -26.11
#